data_AF-A0A1G4TNG5-F1
#
_entry.id   AF-A0A1G4TNG5-F1
#
_cell.length_a   1.000
_cell.length_b   1.000
_cell.length_c   1.000
_cell.angle_alpha   90.00
_cell.angle_beta   90.00
_cell.angle_gamma   90.00
#
_symmetry.space_group_name_H-M   'P 1'
#
loop_
_entity.id
_entity.type
_entity.pdbx_description
1 polymer ?
#
loop_
_entity_poly.entity_id
_entity_poly.type
_entity_poly.pdbx_seq_one_letter_code
_entity_poly.pdbx_strand_id
1 'polypeptide(L)'
;MTQQTTDPDFLKRVDDHIALSNEHIKGANGARVAMSGTFAAARFTAWMCANSDGSGERMKARREEAVRIFTDEFRRMFEESFDDFANNFERYRPDQA
;
A
#
# COMPACT_ATOMS: atom_id res chain seq x y z
N MET A 1 -11.87 2.97 -10.16
CA MET A 1 -10.62 2.85 -10.95
C MET A 1 -10.48 3.93 -12.06
N THR A 2 -10.39 5.24 -11.78
CA THR A 2 -10.25 6.23 -12.88
C THR A 2 -9.09 7.21 -12.77
N GLN A 3 -8.34 7.25 -11.67
CA GLN A 3 -7.14 8.11 -11.57
C GLN A 3 -5.81 7.35 -11.40
N GLN A 4 -5.81 6.10 -10.91
CA GLN A 4 -4.57 5.31 -10.77
C GLN A 4 -4.10 4.66 -12.08
N THR A 5 -4.93 4.67 -13.13
CA THR A 5 -4.70 3.95 -14.40
C THR A 5 -4.04 4.80 -15.49
N THR A 6 -3.65 6.05 -15.21
CA THR A 6 -2.96 6.93 -16.19
C THR A 6 -1.43 6.93 -16.08
N ASP A 7 -0.87 6.31 -15.04
CA ASP A 7 0.57 6.13 -14.88
C ASP A 7 0.96 4.71 -15.33
N PRO A 8 1.65 4.56 -16.48
CA PRO A 8 2.00 3.25 -17.03
C PRO A 8 2.95 2.45 -16.12
N ASP A 9 3.70 3.12 -15.24
CA ASP A 9 4.67 2.49 -14.34
C ASP A 9 4.11 2.24 -12.94
N PHE A 10 2.86 2.61 -12.67
CA PHE A 10 2.24 2.38 -11.36
C PHE A 10 2.25 0.90 -10.98
N LEU A 11 1.75 0.03 -11.87
CA LEU A 11 1.71 -1.40 -11.63
C LEU A 11 3.12 -1.99 -11.48
N LYS A 12 4.08 -1.50 -12.26
CA LYS A 12 5.47 -1.92 -12.12
C LYS A 12 6.01 -1.65 -10.71
N ARG A 13 5.74 -0.47 -10.14
CA ARG A 13 6.18 -0.15 -8.77
C ARG A 13 5.45 -0.99 -7.72
N VAL A 14 4.17 -1.29 -7.93
CA VAL A 14 3.42 -2.22 -7.07
C VAL A 14 4.09 -3.60 -7.08
N ASP A 15 4.42 -4.13 -8.25
CA ASP A 15 5.10 -5.42 -8.39
C ASP A 15 6.48 -5.41 -7.72
N ASP A 16 7.26 -4.35 -7.87
CA ASP A 16 8.56 -4.21 -7.22
C ASP A 16 8.42 -4.25 -5.67
N HIS A 17 7.37 -3.66 -5.09
CA HIS A 17 7.08 -3.74 -3.65
C HIS A 17 6.63 -5.13 -3.20
N ILE A 18 5.83 -5.83 -4.02
CA ILE A 18 5.39 -7.20 -3.76
C ILE A 18 6.61 -8.14 -3.81
N ALA A 19 7.48 -8.00 -4.82
CA ALA A 19 8.70 -8.78 -4.95
C ALA A 19 9.59 -8.66 -3.71
N LEU A 20 9.81 -7.44 -3.20
CA LEU A 20 10.55 -7.22 -1.96
C LEU A 20 9.88 -7.90 -0.76
N SER A 21 8.56 -7.82 -0.65
CA SER A 21 7.81 -8.49 0.42
C SER A 21 7.95 -10.02 0.33
N ASN A 22 7.91 -10.59 -0.86
CA ASN A 22 8.12 -12.02 -1.09
C ASN A 22 9.53 -12.48 -0.67
N GLU A 23 10.55 -11.64 -0.89
CA GLU A 23 11.89 -11.92 -0.39
C GLU A 23 11.95 -11.93 1.14
N HIS A 24 11.27 -10.99 1.81
CA HIS A 24 11.22 -10.96 3.28
C HIS A 24 10.48 -12.16 3.90
N ILE A 25 9.52 -12.76 3.19
CA ILE A 25 8.80 -13.96 3.66
C ILE A 25 9.75 -15.14 3.91
N LYS A 26 10.91 -15.18 3.23
CA LYS A 26 11.94 -16.21 3.46
C LYS A 26 12.52 -16.19 4.88
N GLY A 27 12.44 -15.05 5.58
CA GLY A 27 13.00 -14.86 6.92
C GLY A 27 11.99 -14.51 8.02
N ALA A 28 10.73 -14.23 7.69
CA ALA A 28 9.67 -13.89 8.63
C ALA A 28 8.30 -14.37 8.14
N ASN A 29 7.36 -14.60 9.06
CA ASN A 29 6.01 -14.98 8.65
C ASN A 29 5.30 -13.85 7.89
N GLY A 30 4.32 -14.21 7.07
CA GLY A 30 3.61 -13.27 6.19
C GLY A 30 2.96 -12.10 6.93
N ALA A 31 2.41 -12.32 8.13
CA ALA A 31 1.80 -11.26 8.93
C ALA A 31 2.82 -10.19 9.36
N ARG A 32 4.03 -10.60 9.77
CA ARG A 32 5.11 -9.66 10.12
C ARG A 32 5.58 -8.86 8.90
N VAL A 33 5.73 -9.52 7.76
CA VAL A 33 6.11 -8.86 6.51
C VAL A 33 5.04 -7.84 6.11
N ALA A 34 3.76 -8.23 6.10
CA ALA A 34 2.64 -7.35 5.78
C ALA A 34 2.61 -6.12 6.70
N MET A 35 2.73 -6.30 8.02
CA MET A 35 2.76 -5.18 8.96
C MET A 35 3.94 -4.24 8.75
N SER A 36 5.13 -4.79 8.46
CA SER A 36 6.31 -3.98 8.16
C SER A 36 6.16 -3.20 6.85
N GLY A 37 5.54 -3.80 5.82
CA GLY A 37 5.24 -3.14 4.55
C GLY A 37 4.24 -1.99 4.72
N THR A 38 3.16 -2.21 5.46
CA THR A 38 2.18 -1.16 5.80
C THR A 38 2.84 0.01 6.54
N PHE A 39 3.72 -0.28 7.51
CA PHE A 39 4.43 0.77 8.23
C PHE A 39 5.44 1.51 7.33
N ALA A 40 6.12 0.81 6.42
CA ALA A 40 7.00 1.42 5.44
C ALA A 40 6.23 2.39 4.51
N ALA A 41 5.06 1.98 4.01
CA ALA A 41 4.18 2.82 3.19
C ALA A 41 3.76 4.07 3.98
N ALA A 42 3.30 3.93 5.23
CA ALA A 42 2.92 5.06 6.07
C ALA A 42 4.07 6.04 6.32
N ARG A 43 5.31 5.55 6.52
CA ARG A 43 6.49 6.41 6.68
C ARG A 43 6.83 7.16 5.38
N PHE A 44 6.74 6.48 4.26
CA PHE A 44 7.03 7.08 2.95
C PHE A 44 6.02 8.18 2.62
N THR A 45 4.73 7.96 2.82
CA THR A 45 3.70 8.98 2.57
C THR A 45 3.81 10.16 3.53
N ALA A 46 4.12 9.93 4.80
CA ALA A 46 4.40 11.02 5.75
C ALA A 46 5.63 11.86 5.34
N TRP A 47 6.69 11.21 4.83
CA TRP A 47 7.86 11.91 4.29
C TRP A 47 7.51 12.71 3.03
N MET A 48 6.68 12.19 2.13
CA MET A 48 6.17 12.95 0.97
C MET A 48 5.42 14.21 1.38
N CYS A 49 4.56 14.15 2.40
CA CYS A 49 3.91 15.34 2.97
C CYS A 49 4.94 16.33 3.51
N ALA A 50 5.94 15.87 4.27
CA ALA A 50 6.97 16.75 4.82
C ALA A 50 7.72 17.54 3.72
N ASN A 51 8.01 16.89 2.58
CA ASN A 51 8.65 17.56 1.43
C ASN A 51 7.73 18.55 0.70
N SER A 52 6.41 18.42 0.85
CA SER A 52 5.40 19.24 0.17
C SER A 52 4.94 20.44 1.00
N ASP A 53 5.06 20.37 2.34
CA ASP A 53 4.50 21.35 3.26
C ASP A 53 5.45 22.54 3.52
N GLY A 54 6.75 22.37 3.28
CA GLY A 54 7.77 23.43 3.38
C GLY A 54 8.09 23.90 4.81
N SER A 55 7.29 23.52 5.82
CA SER A 55 7.59 23.72 7.24
C SER A 55 6.87 22.71 8.14
N GLY A 56 7.43 22.47 9.32
CA GLY A 56 6.81 21.59 10.32
C GLY A 56 5.45 22.10 10.83
N GLU A 57 5.24 23.41 10.90
CA GLU A 57 3.95 23.99 11.32
C GLU A 57 2.84 23.74 10.30
N ARG A 58 3.14 23.87 9.00
CA ARG A 58 2.18 23.52 7.94
C ARG A 58 1.83 22.04 7.95
N MET A 59 2.84 21.18 8.14
CA MET A 59 2.66 19.74 8.26
C MET A 59 1.77 19.36 9.45
N LYS A 60 1.94 20.02 10.61
CA LYS A 60 1.07 19.83 11.77
C LYS A 60 -0.37 20.26 11.48
N ALA A 61 -0.54 21.44 10.86
CA ALA A 61 -1.86 21.98 10.54
C ALA A 61 -2.65 21.09 9.57
N ARG A 62 -1.97 20.40 8.64
CA ARG A 62 -2.59 19.49 7.66
C ARG A 62 -2.66 18.03 8.08
N ARG A 63 -2.25 17.69 9.31
CA ARG A 63 -2.14 16.30 9.76
C ARG A 63 -3.43 15.50 9.55
N GLU A 64 -4.58 16.03 9.96
CA GLU A 64 -5.86 15.32 9.88
C GLU A 64 -6.31 15.09 8.45
N GLU A 65 -6.08 16.07 7.57
CA GLU A 65 -6.33 15.96 6.14
C GLU A 65 -5.45 14.86 5.51
N ALA A 66 -4.14 14.89 5.77
CA ALA A 66 -3.22 13.89 5.24
C ALA A 66 -3.56 12.47 5.74
N VAL A 67 -3.85 12.32 7.04
CA VAL A 67 -4.27 11.02 7.61
C VAL A 67 -5.50 10.51 6.88
N ARG A 68 -6.55 11.32 6.74
CA ARG A 68 -7.79 10.93 6.06
C ARG A 68 -7.53 10.48 4.63
N ILE A 69 -6.81 11.28 3.84
CA ILE A 69 -6.50 10.97 2.43
C ILE A 69 -5.83 9.60 2.30
N PHE A 70 -4.76 9.35 3.07
CA PHE A 70 -4.03 8.08 2.93
C PHE A 70 -4.76 6.89 3.54
N THR A 71 -5.55 7.06 4.60
CA THR A 71 -6.36 5.96 5.16
C THR A 71 -7.51 5.57 4.26
N ASP A 72 -8.17 6.55 3.63
CA ASP A 72 -9.30 6.27 2.74
C ASP A 72 -8.82 5.64 1.43
N GLU A 73 -7.68 6.10 0.89
CA GLU A 73 -7.09 5.50 -0.31
C GLU A 73 -6.60 4.07 -0.04
N PHE A 74 -5.93 3.83 1.10
CA PHE A 74 -5.56 2.48 1.51
C PHE A 74 -6.78 1.58 1.66
N ARG A 75 -7.84 2.05 2.34
CA ARG A 75 -9.10 1.29 2.50
C ARG A 75 -9.65 0.88 1.14
N ARG A 76 -9.78 1.83 0.21
CA ARG A 76 -10.30 1.58 -1.14
C ARG A 76 -9.48 0.51 -1.88
N MET A 77 -8.16 0.65 -1.92
CA MET A 77 -7.29 -0.32 -2.60
C MET A 77 -7.32 -1.70 -1.95
N PHE A 78 -7.40 -1.74 -0.61
CA PHE A 78 -7.49 -2.99 0.13
C PHE A 78 -8.82 -3.70 -0.12
N GLU A 79 -9.94 -2.99 -0.05
CA GLU A 79 -11.28 -3.54 -0.35
C GLU A 79 -11.35 -4.05 -1.79
N GLU A 80 -10.90 -3.26 -2.78
CA GLU A 80 -10.84 -3.70 -4.18
C GLU A 80 -10.01 -4.99 -4.35
N SER A 81 -8.85 -5.07 -3.70
CA SER A 81 -7.99 -6.26 -3.77
C SER A 81 -8.59 -7.45 -3.04
N PHE A 82 -9.15 -7.23 -1.85
CA PHE A 82 -9.75 -8.27 -1.03
C PHE A 82 -10.95 -8.89 -1.73
N ASP A 83 -11.82 -8.07 -2.31
CA ASP A 83 -12.98 -8.51 -3.07
C ASP A 83 -12.55 -9.28 -4.33
N ASP A 84 -11.46 -8.88 -5.02
CA ASP A 84 -10.91 -9.65 -6.14
C ASP A 84 -10.46 -11.05 -5.70
N PHE A 85 -9.69 -11.14 -4.61
CA PHE A 85 -9.24 -12.43 -4.06
C PHE A 85 -10.41 -13.29 -3.55
N ALA A 86 -11.41 -12.67 -2.92
CA ALA A 86 -12.59 -13.37 -2.42
C ALA A 86 -13.46 -13.92 -3.56
N ASN A 87 -13.69 -13.12 -4.60
CA ASN A 87 -14.50 -13.53 -5.76
C ASN A 87 -13.79 -14.56 -6.64
N ASN A 88 -12.46 -14.54 -6.68
CA ASN A 88 -11.64 -15.45 -7.46
C ASN A 88 -10.90 -16.49 -6.59
N PHE A 89 -11.44 -16.79 -5.41
CA PHE A 89 -10.76 -17.63 -4.41
C PHE A 89 -10.26 -18.96 -4.99
N GLU A 90 -11.12 -19.68 -5.73
CA GLU A 90 -10.77 -20.96 -6.35
C GLU A 90 -9.68 -20.82 -7.43
N ARG A 91 -9.66 -19.70 -8.15
CA ARG A 91 -8.66 -19.43 -9.20
C ARG A 91 -7.28 -19.12 -8.61
N TYR A 92 -7.25 -18.46 -7.45
CA TYR A 92 -6.01 -18.11 -6.76
C TYR A 92 -5.57 -19.16 -5.74
N ARG A 93 -6.32 -20.25 -5.58
CA ARG A 93 -5.87 -21.42 -4.83
C ARG A 93 -4.71 -22.06 -5.61
N PRO A 94 -3.49 -22.12 -5.07
CA PRO A 94 -2.51 -23.04 -5.61
C PRO A 94 -3.07 -24.44 -5.36
N ASP A 95 -3.18 -25.26 -6.41
CA ASP A 95 -3.53 -26.66 -6.30
C ASP A 95 -2.73 -27.29 -5.15
N GLN A 96 -3.41 -27.70 -4.09
CA GLN A 96 -2.86 -28.71 -3.19
C GLN A 96 -2.96 -30.03 -3.95
N ALA A 97 -1.89 -30.36 -4.67
CA ALA A 97 -1.51 -31.72 -5.05
C ALA A 97 -0.21 -32.06 -4.33
#